data_AF-A0A369RIM1-F1
#
_entry.id   AF-A0A369RIM1-F1
#
_cell.length_a   1.000
_cell.length_b   1.000
_cell.length_c   1.000
_cell.angle_alpha   90.00
_cell.angle_beta   90.00
_cell.angle_gamma   90.00
#
_symmetry.space_group_name_H-M   'P 1'
#
loop_
_entity.id
_entity.type
_entity.pdbx_description
1 polymer ?
#
loop_
_entity_poly.entity_id
_entity_poly.type
_entity_poly.pdbx_seq_one_letter_code
_entity_poly.pdbx_strand_id
1 'polypeptide(L)'
;MSNLEQGKDPGTEELALKARFEARIVIDSTIENAAIIIRTLAAEVARVVNKNTWNVKNVSPGEFISGGDDFRPELDAYLVWLVEWVHELHLGESFWLEEKIKPHTINVKC
;
A
#
# COMPACT_ATOMS: atom_id res chain seq x y z
N MET A 1 2.07 8.39 3.25
CA MET A 1 1.52 7.44 4.24
C MET A 1 0.85 8.27 5.32
N SER A 2 -0.43 8.03 5.58
CA SER A 2 -1.24 8.88 6.46
C SER A 2 -1.41 8.28 7.85
N ASN A 3 -1.47 6.94 7.95
CA ASN A 3 -1.55 6.22 9.22
C ASN A 3 -0.98 4.79 9.10
N LEU A 4 -0.47 4.24 10.21
CA LEU A 4 -0.01 2.86 10.38
C LEU A 4 -0.82 2.22 11.51
N GLU A 5 -1.63 1.22 11.19
CA GLU A 5 -2.44 0.47 12.16
C GLU A 5 -1.92 -0.96 12.31
N GLN A 6 -2.20 -1.62 13.43
CA GLN A 6 -1.81 -3.03 13.63
C GLN A 6 -2.58 -3.93 12.66
N GLY A 7 -1.85 -4.70 11.85
CA GLY A 7 -2.38 -5.70 10.92
C GLY A 7 -2.82 -6.98 11.61
N LYS A 8 -3.30 -7.96 10.84
CA LYS A 8 -3.79 -9.23 11.40
C LYS A 8 -2.59 -10.14 11.67
N ASP A 9 -2.39 -10.49 12.94
CA ASP A 9 -1.31 -11.38 13.39
C ASP A 9 -1.35 -12.73 12.63
N PRO A 10 -0.33 -13.09 11.84
CA PRO A 10 -0.30 -14.35 11.10
C PRO A 10 0.07 -15.58 11.97
N GLY A 11 0.36 -15.42 13.27
CA GLY A 11 0.89 -16.50 14.11
C GLY A 11 2.37 -16.79 13.87
N THR A 12 3.04 -15.92 13.13
CA THR A 12 4.50 -15.79 13.01
C THR A 12 4.85 -14.48 13.69
N GLU A 13 5.92 -14.40 14.48
CA GLU A 13 6.34 -13.21 15.28
C GLU A 13 6.70 -11.95 14.44
N GLU A 14 6.11 -11.78 13.27
CA GLU A 14 6.26 -10.65 12.37
C GLU A 14 5.24 -9.56 12.72
N LEU A 15 5.71 -8.31 12.78
CA LEU A 15 4.83 -7.16 12.99
C LEU A 15 4.04 -6.90 11.71
N ALA A 16 2.81 -7.40 11.66
CA ALA A 16 1.85 -7.05 10.62
C ALA A 16 1.42 -5.59 10.82
N LEU A 17 1.66 -4.74 9.83
CA LEU A 17 1.21 -3.34 9.81
C LEU A 17 0.28 -3.10 8.63
N LYS A 18 -0.90 -2.55 8.90
CA LYS A 18 -1.78 -1.98 7.89
C LYS A 18 -1.37 -0.53 7.62
N ALA A 19 -0.71 -0.32 6.49
CA ALA A 19 -0.31 1.01 6.05
C ALA A 19 -1.41 1.62 5.18
N ARG A 20 -1.95 2.75 5.62
CA ARG A 20 -2.90 3.57 4.85
C ARG A 20 -2.15 4.57 3.99
N PHE A 21 -2.41 4.48 2.70
CA PHE A 21 -1.90 5.38 1.68
C PHE A 21 -3.00 6.31 1.20
N GLU A 22 -2.58 7.53 0.88
CA GLU A 22 -3.42 8.61 0.39
C GLU A 22 -2.73 9.22 -0.82
N ALA A 23 -3.42 9.23 -1.96
CA ALA A 23 -3.01 9.96 -3.15
C ALA A 23 -3.99 11.11 -3.36
N ARG A 24 -3.45 12.33 -3.41
CA ARG A 24 -4.22 13.54 -3.71
C ARG A 24 -3.94 13.95 -5.15
N ILE A 25 -5.00 13.99 -5.93
CA ILE A 25 -4.97 14.40 -7.33
C ILE A 25 -5.47 15.84 -7.34
N VAL A 26 -4.68 16.74 -7.90
CA VAL A 26 -4.96 18.18 -7.94
C VAL A 26 -4.98 18.63 -9.38
N ILE A 27 -6.05 19.31 -9.79
CA ILE A 27 -6.15 19.95 -11.10
C ILE A 27 -6.66 21.37 -10.96
N ASP A 28 -6.19 22.26 -11.84
CA ASP A 28 -6.69 23.63 -11.94
C ASP A 28 -8.18 23.62 -12.32
N SER A 29 -9.00 24.36 -11.57
CA SER A 29 -10.46 24.43 -11.78
C SER A 29 -10.86 25.14 -13.07
N THR A 30 -9.98 25.92 -13.68
CA THR A 30 -10.23 26.67 -14.92
C THR A 30 -10.10 25.82 -16.18
N ILE A 31 -9.54 24.61 -16.07
CA ILE A 31 -9.40 23.67 -17.18
C ILE A 31 -10.78 23.20 -17.63
N GLU A 32 -11.01 23.20 -18.94
CA GLU A 32 -12.25 22.67 -19.51
C GLU A 32 -12.43 21.21 -19.10
N ASN A 33 -13.62 20.86 -18.60
CA ASN A 33 -13.93 19.52 -18.11
C ASN A 33 -13.07 19.04 -16.92
N ALA A 34 -12.45 19.94 -16.14
CA ALA A 34 -11.62 19.60 -14.97
C ALA A 34 -12.29 18.58 -14.03
N ALA A 35 -13.60 18.72 -13.80
CA ALA A 35 -14.39 17.81 -12.98
C ALA A 35 -14.46 16.37 -13.52
N ILE A 36 -14.50 16.18 -14.84
CA ILE A 36 -14.49 14.85 -15.45
C ILE A 36 -13.06 14.31 -15.42
N ILE A 37 -12.08 15.14 -15.80
CA ILE A 37 -10.67 14.76 -15.86
C ILE A 37 -10.18 14.26 -14.51
N ILE A 38 -10.45 14.98 -13.41
CA ILE A 38 -10.00 14.58 -12.08
C ILE A 38 -10.58 13.23 -11.64
N ARG A 39 -11.85 12.96 -11.97
CA ARG A 39 -12.52 11.69 -11.67
C ARG A 39 -11.94 10.55 -12.51
N THR A 40 -11.61 10.81 -13.77
CA THR A 40 -10.94 9.82 -14.63
C THR A 40 -9.54 9.50 -14.11
N LEU A 41 -8.76 10.52 -13.72
CA LEU A 41 -7.45 10.31 -13.11
C LEU A 41 -7.55 9.53 -11.80
N ALA A 42 -8.54 9.84 -10.96
CA ALA A 42 -8.79 9.11 -9.73
C ALA A 42 -9.15 7.65 -9.98
N ALA A 43 -9.97 7.37 -10.99
CA ALA A 43 -10.32 6.01 -11.40
C ALA A 43 -9.09 5.24 -11.90
N GLU A 44 -8.20 5.86 -12.67
CA GLU A 44 -6.96 5.23 -13.12
C GLU A 44 -6.01 4.93 -11.94
N VAL A 45 -5.88 5.85 -10.99
CA VAL A 45 -5.12 5.59 -9.76
C VAL A 45 -5.75 4.41 -9.00
N ALA A 46 -7.07 4.43 -8.79
CA ALA A 46 -7.79 3.34 -8.13
C ALA A 46 -7.57 2.00 -8.85
N ARG A 47 -7.58 1.99 -10.18
CA ARG A 47 -7.31 0.80 -11.00
C ARG A 47 -5.88 0.29 -10.83
N VAL A 48 -4.89 1.19 -10.76
CA VAL A 48 -3.48 0.83 -10.60
C VAL A 48 -3.15 0.35 -9.19
N VAL A 49 -3.78 0.92 -8.16
CA VAL A 49 -3.52 0.48 -6.77
C VAL A 49 -4.24 -0.83 -6.44
N ASN A 50 -5.39 -1.08 -7.06
CA ASN A 50 -6.17 -2.30 -6.82
C ASN A 50 -5.38 -3.54 -7.22
N LYS A 51 -5.13 -4.42 -6.24
CA LYS A 51 -4.39 -5.68 -6.37
C LYS A 51 -2.91 -5.56 -6.77
N ASN A 52 -2.36 -4.35 -6.81
CA ASN A 52 -0.96 -4.15 -7.12
C ASN A 52 -0.11 -4.38 -5.87
N THR A 53 1.03 -5.05 -6.02
CA THR A 53 2.00 -5.32 -4.94
C THR A 53 3.29 -4.54 -5.13
N TRP A 54 3.37 -3.71 -6.17
CA TRP A 54 4.52 -2.87 -6.52
C TRP A 54 5.82 -3.67 -6.71
N ASN A 55 5.69 -4.96 -7.05
CA ASN A 55 6.81 -5.90 -7.18
C ASN A 55 7.64 -6.06 -5.88
N VAL A 56 7.04 -5.81 -4.71
CA VAL A 56 7.66 -5.99 -3.40
C VAL A 56 7.10 -7.27 -2.77
N LYS A 57 8.00 -8.14 -2.27
CA LYS A 57 7.64 -9.49 -1.79
C LYS A 57 6.83 -9.49 -0.49
N ASN A 58 7.04 -8.51 0.40
CA ASN A 58 6.47 -8.48 1.75
C ASN A 58 5.27 -7.52 1.87
N VAL A 59 4.56 -7.30 0.75
CA VAL A 59 3.46 -6.34 0.65
C VAL A 59 2.24 -7.05 0.09
N SER A 60 1.12 -6.97 0.81
CA SER A 60 -0.14 -7.50 0.32
C SER A 60 -0.62 -6.76 -0.93
N PRO A 61 -1.46 -7.39 -1.76
CA PRO A 61 -2.16 -6.66 -2.82
C PRO A 61 -2.89 -5.45 -2.23
N GLY A 62 -2.81 -4.31 -2.91
CA GLY A 62 -3.49 -3.09 -2.45
C GLY A 62 -5.00 -3.23 -2.44
N GLU A 63 -5.63 -2.81 -1.34
CA GLU A 63 -7.08 -2.78 -1.17
C GLU A 63 -7.56 -1.33 -1.19
N PHE A 64 -8.36 -1.00 -2.20
CA PHE A 64 -8.99 0.31 -2.32
C PHE A 64 -10.01 0.52 -1.20
N ILE A 65 -9.95 1.68 -0.54
CA ILE A 65 -10.87 2.03 0.56
C ILE A 65 -11.94 3.00 0.05
N SER A 66 -11.50 4.14 -0.47
CA SER A 66 -12.38 5.27 -0.79
C SER A 66 -11.75 6.16 -1.84
N GLY A 67 -12.62 6.84 -2.59
CA GLY A 67 -12.25 7.89 -3.52
C GLY A 67 -13.30 8.99 -3.43
N GLY A 68 -12.88 10.22 -3.16
CA GLY A 68 -13.83 11.31 -2.92
C GLY A 68 -13.22 12.69 -3.10
N ASP A 69 -14.12 13.68 -3.15
CA ASP A 69 -13.75 15.09 -3.11
C ASP A 69 -13.12 15.41 -1.75
N ASP A 70 -11.90 15.93 -1.77
CA ASP A 70 -11.16 16.36 -0.58
C ASP A 70 -11.11 17.88 -0.60
N PHE A 71 -12.26 18.51 -0.36
CA PHE A 71 -12.39 19.96 -0.43
C PHE A 71 -11.48 20.65 0.58
N ARG A 72 -10.66 21.59 0.08
CA ARG A 72 -9.71 22.37 0.89
C ARG A 72 -9.92 23.86 0.59
N PRO A 73 -10.43 24.66 1.55
CA PRO A 73 -10.67 26.09 1.35
C PRO A 73 -9.44 26.88 0.87
N GLU A 74 -8.24 26.46 1.29
CA GLU A 74 -6.96 27.05 0.89
C GLU A 74 -6.56 26.76 -0.57
N LEU A 75 -7.27 25.85 -1.25
CA LEU A 75 -7.06 25.45 -2.64
C LEU A 75 -8.34 25.69 -3.47
N ASP A 76 -9.06 26.78 -3.22
CA ASP A 76 -10.31 27.12 -3.91
C ASP A 76 -10.18 27.24 -5.44
N ALA A 77 -8.99 27.57 -5.94
CA ALA A 77 -8.66 27.58 -7.37
C ALA A 77 -8.46 26.18 -7.98
N TYR A 78 -8.45 25.11 -7.17
CA TYR A 78 -8.16 23.75 -7.60
C TYR A 78 -9.29 22.78 -7.24
N LEU A 79 -9.47 21.76 -8.07
CA LEU A 79 -10.22 20.58 -7.69
C LEU A 79 -9.26 19.55 -7.10
N VAL A 80 -9.63 18.98 -5.96
CA VAL A 80 -8.81 18.01 -5.24
C VAL A 80 -9.61 16.72 -5.03
N TRP A 81 -9.04 15.59 -5.46
CA TRP A 81 -9.65 14.28 -5.27
C TRP A 81 -8.68 13.39 -4.49
N LEU A 82 -9.17 12.83 -3.38
CA LEU A 82 -8.42 11.90 -2.55
C LEU A 82 -8.76 10.47 -2.95
N VAL A 83 -7.74 9.65 -3.14
CA VAL A 83 -7.84 8.20 -3.28
C VAL A 83 -7.10 7.55 -2.12
N GLU A 84 -7.81 6.74 -1.35
CA GLU A 84 -7.28 6.01 -0.20
C GLU A 84 -7.23 4.51 -0.47
N TRP A 85 -6.14 3.87 -0.06
CA TRP A 85 -6.01 2.42 -0.08
C TRP A 85 -5.10 1.95 1.04
N VAL A 86 -5.14 0.64 1.33
CA VAL A 86 -4.27 0.00 2.32
C VAL A 86 -3.43 -1.10 1.71
N HIS A 87 -2.23 -1.25 2.28
CA HIS A 87 -1.42 -2.44 2.15
C HIS A 87 -1.15 -3.01 3.54
N GLU A 88 -1.18 -4.33 3.65
CA GLU A 88 -0.61 -5.04 4.79
C GLU A 88 0.88 -5.28 4.50
N LEU A 89 1.72 -4.76 5.39
CA LEU A 89 3.17 -4.84 5.35
C LEU A 89 3.60 -5.81 6.45
N HIS A 90 4.42 -6.79 6.06
CA HIS A 90 5.10 -7.66 7.02
C HIS A 90 6.52 -7.11 7.21
N LEU A 91 6.73 -6.40 8.32
CA LEU A 91 8.03 -5.79 8.65
C LEU A 91 8.70 -6.58 9.77
N GLY A 92 9.89 -7.12 9.49
CA GLY A 92 10.70 -7.91 10.41
C GLY A 92 11.55 -8.94 9.66
N GLU A 93 12.65 -9.39 10.27
CA GLU A 93 13.28 -10.62 9.81
C GLU A 93 12.35 -11.77 10.21
N SER A 94 11.90 -12.55 9.22
CA SER A 94 11.21 -13.81 9.48
C SER A 94 12.15 -14.70 10.28
N PHE A 95 11.84 -15.00 11.54
CA PHE A 95 12.60 -15.99 12.32
C PHE A 95 12.47 -17.41 11.75
N TRP A 96 11.60 -17.63 10.77
CA TRP A 96 11.65 -18.78 9.86
C TRP A 96 12.75 -18.60 8.80
N LEU A 97 14.00 -18.44 9.26
CA LEU A 97 15.10 -19.00 8.50
C LEU A 97 14.85 -20.50 8.51
N GLU A 98 14.36 -21.07 7.40
CA GLU A 98 14.51 -22.50 7.15
C GLU A 98 15.90 -22.87 7.63
N GLU A 99 15.94 -23.78 8.61
CA GLU A 99 17.14 -24.16 9.33
C GLU A 99 18.32 -24.13 8.37
N LYS A 100 19.31 -23.28 8.64
CA LYS A 100 20.66 -23.53 8.13
C LYS A 100 21.09 -24.85 8.75
N ILE A 101 20.62 -25.97 8.19
CA ILE A 101 21.16 -27.30 8.43
C ILE A 101 22.60 -27.17 7.96
N LYS A 102 23.50 -26.85 8.89
CA LYS A 102 24.93 -26.92 8.64
C LYS A 102 25.21 -28.41 8.41
N PRO A 103 25.61 -28.83 7.20
CA PRO A 103 25.96 -30.22 6.98
C PRO A 103 27.15 -30.52 7.90
N HIS A 104 26.94 -31.40 8.88
CA HIS A 104 28.01 -31.92 9.71
C HIS A 104 28.34 -33.32 9.20
N THR A 105 29.56 -33.47 8.70
CA THR A 105 30.08 -34.74 8.21
C THR A 105 30.26 -35.70 9.39
N ILE A 106 29.44 -36.74 9.47
CA ILE A 106 29.63 -37.84 10.41
C ILE A 106 30.58 -38.84 9.76
N ASN A 107 31.83 -38.87 10.21
CA ASN A 107 32.76 -39.94 9.82
C ASN A 107 32.51 -41.17 10.69
N VAL A 108 31.81 -42.14 10.13
CA VAL A 108 31.73 -43.50 10.70
C VAL A 108 33.02 -44.23 10.31
N LYS A 109 33.89 -44.50 11.29
CA LYS A 109 35.01 -45.44 11.08
C LYS A 109 34.49 -46.85 11.35
N CYS A 110 34.53 -47.69 10.31
CA CYS A 110 34.44 -49.15 10.42
C CYS A 110 35.69 -49.74 11.08
#